data_AF-A0A7L2R7M3-F1
#
_entry.id   AF-A0A7L2R7M3-F1
#
_cell.length_a   1.000
_cell.length_b   1.000
_cell.length_c   1.000
_cell.angle_alpha   90.00
_cell.angle_beta   90.00
_cell.angle_gamma   90.00
#
_symmetry.space_group_name_H-M   'P 1'
#
loop_
_entity.id
_entity.type
_entity.pdbx_description
1 polymer ?
#
loop_
_entity_poly.entity_id
_entity_poly.type
_entity_poly.pdbx_seq_one_letter_code
_entity_poly.pdbx_strand_id
1 'polypeptide(L)'
;PGQPYKGGNFCAFLPDNKEGLKTAKLLKKAFERGLTFQIKSCNGEERVTWGFIPHKTSWDGGKARNGYPDAQYLHEVSTVL
;
A
#
# COMPACT_ATOMS: atom_id res chain seq x y z
N PRO A 1 -21.26 -12.32 -1.69
CA PRO A 1 -21.30 -11.70 -0.33
C PRO A 1 -21.61 -12.78 0.71
N GLY A 2 -20.97 -12.76 1.89
CA GLY A 2 -21.25 -13.71 2.99
C GLY A 2 -20.17 -14.77 3.25
N GLN A 3 -19.07 -14.80 2.49
CA GLN A 3 -17.91 -15.64 2.83
C GLN A 3 -16.99 -14.91 3.82
N PRO A 4 -16.45 -15.60 4.84
CA PRO A 4 -15.44 -15.03 5.72
C PRO A 4 -14.13 -14.81 4.94
N TYR A 5 -13.35 -13.81 5.35
CA TYR A 5 -12.04 -13.54 4.79
C TYR A 5 -10.97 -13.54 5.88
N LYS A 6 -9.75 -13.91 5.52
CA LYS A 6 -8.58 -13.78 6.42
C LYS A 6 -8.00 -12.37 6.34
N GLY A 7 -7.83 -11.75 7.51
CA GLY A 7 -7.08 -10.50 7.67
C GLY A 7 -5.56 -10.73 7.62
N GLY A 8 -4.80 -9.71 8.00
CA GLY A 8 -3.34 -9.77 8.06
C GLY A 8 -2.72 -8.51 8.64
N ASN A 9 -1.40 -8.57 8.86
CA ASN A 9 -0.58 -7.43 9.24
C ASN A 9 0.15 -6.92 8.01
N PHE A 10 0.07 -5.61 7.76
CA PHE A 10 0.64 -4.96 6.59
C PHE A 10 1.52 -3.80 7.04
N CYS A 11 2.76 -3.79 6.56
CA CYS A 11 3.74 -2.75 6.86
C CYS A 11 4.22 -2.13 5.55
N ALA A 12 4.34 -0.80 5.55
CA ALA A 12 4.89 -0.05 4.43
C ALA A 12 5.80 1.07 4.93
N PHE A 13 6.68 1.53 4.06
CA PHE A 13 7.74 2.48 4.38
C PHE A 13 7.62 3.74 3.53
N LEU A 14 7.88 4.88 4.14
CA LEU A 14 8.00 6.17 3.49
C LEU A 14 9.26 6.86 4.02
N PRO A 15 9.95 7.67 3.20
CA PRO A 15 11.04 8.49 3.71
C PRO A 15 10.50 9.55 4.67
N ASP A 16 11.21 9.78 5.77
CA ASP A 16 10.88 10.85 6.72
C ASP A 16 11.37 12.21 6.20
N ASN A 17 10.68 12.69 5.16
CA ASN A 17 10.91 14.00 4.57
C ASN A 17 9.57 14.66 4.23
N LYS A 18 9.60 15.91 3.77
CA LYS A 18 8.39 16.71 3.51
C LYS A 18 7.41 16.02 2.55
N GLU A 19 7.90 15.38 1.50
CA GLU A 19 7.08 14.69 0.50
C GLU A 19 6.51 13.39 1.06
N GLY A 20 7.33 12.58 1.74
CA GLY A 20 6.89 11.36 2.41
C GLY A 20 5.83 11.63 3.48
N LEU A 21 5.99 12.69 4.30
CA LEU A 21 5.00 13.11 5.29
C LEU A 21 3.69 13.59 4.64
N LYS A 22 3.76 14.26 3.48
CA LYS A 22 2.55 14.63 2.71
C LYS A 22 1.83 13.39 2.20
N THR A 23 2.56 12.44 1.62
CA THR A 23 2.03 11.16 1.15
C THR A 23 1.40 10.35 2.28
N ALA A 24 2.04 10.29 3.46
CA ALA A 24 1.50 9.60 4.64
C ALA A 24 0.11 10.15 5.05
N LYS A 25 -0.09 11.47 5.01
CA LYS A 25 -1.39 12.09 5.30
C LYS A 25 -2.46 11.70 4.28
N LEU A 26 -2.11 11.59 3.02
CA LEU A 26 -3.04 11.16 1.96
C LEU A 26 -3.37 9.67 2.07
N LEU A 27 -2.38 8.81 2.33
CA LEU A 27 -2.59 7.38 2.58
C LEU A 27 -3.51 7.15 3.79
N LYS A 28 -3.34 7.93 4.86
CA LYS A 28 -4.25 7.88 6.02
C LYS A 28 -5.70 8.19 5.62
N LYS A 29 -5.92 9.23 4.81
CA LYS A 29 -7.27 9.55 4.28
C LYS A 29 -7.82 8.45 3.37
N ALA A 30 -6.97 7.83 2.55
CA ALA A 30 -7.37 6.71 1.69
C ALA A 30 -7.80 5.50 2.54
N PHE A 31 -7.09 5.23 3.64
CA PHE A 31 -7.46 4.17 4.59
C PHE A 31 -8.81 4.45 5.26
N GLU A 32 -9.01 5.67 5.77
CA GLU A 32 -10.28 6.11 6.37
C GLU A 32 -11.46 6.01 5.39
N ARG A 33 -11.21 6.12 4.08
CA ARG A 33 -12.20 5.97 3.01
C ARG A 33 -12.34 4.54 2.47
N GLY A 34 -11.61 3.57 3.03
CA GLY A 34 -11.67 2.17 2.60
C GLY A 34 -11.00 1.88 1.25
N LEU A 35 -10.06 2.72 0.79
CA LEU A 35 -9.40 2.60 -0.52
C LEU A 35 -8.05 1.85 -0.47
N THR A 36 -7.49 1.64 0.72
CA THR A 36 -6.14 1.06 0.90
C THR A 36 -6.08 -0.44 0.63
N PHE A 37 -7.14 -1.16 0.98
CA PHE A 37 -7.19 -2.62 0.92
C PHE A 37 -8.40 -3.09 0.12
N GLN A 38 -8.31 -4.31 -0.37
CA GLN A 38 -9.42 -5.01 -1.01
C GLN A 38 -9.44 -6.47 -0.55
N ILE A 39 -10.58 -7.14 -0.75
CA ILE A 39 -10.68 -8.58 -0.56
C ILE A 39 -10.43 -9.24 -1.91
N LYS A 40 -9.54 -10.24 -1.95
CA LYS A 40 -9.24 -11.02 -3.15
C LYS A 40 -9.26 -12.51 -2.84
N SER A 41 -9.82 -13.28 -3.77
CA SER A 41 -9.79 -14.73 -3.74
C SER A 41 -8.41 -15.25 -4.18
N CYS A 42 -7.76 -16.00 -3.30
CA CYS A 42 -6.45 -16.61 -3.54
C CYS A 42 -6.54 -18.10 -3.19
N ASN A 43 -6.43 -18.98 -4.19
CA ASN A 43 -6.49 -20.44 -4.02
C ASN A 43 -7.74 -20.92 -3.26
N GLY A 44 -8.91 -20.35 -3.57
CA GLY A 44 -10.19 -20.72 -2.93
C GLY A 44 -10.42 -20.11 -1.55
N GLU A 45 -9.57 -19.17 -1.13
CA GLU A 45 -9.72 -18.47 0.14
C GLU A 45 -9.75 -16.95 -0.06
N GLU A 46 -10.74 -16.29 0.55
CA GLU A 46 -10.83 -14.84 0.57
C GLU A 46 -9.85 -14.24 1.58
N ARG A 47 -9.03 -13.29 1.14
CA ARG A 47 -8.02 -12.64 1.96
C ARG A 47 -7.99 -11.13 1.71
N VAL A 48 -7.67 -10.38 2.76
CA VAL A 48 -7.32 -8.96 2.62
C VAL A 48 -6.00 -8.87 1.86
N THR A 49 -5.95 -8.03 0.84
CA THR A 49 -4.73 -7.68 0.09
C THR A 49 -4.64 -6.17 -0.07
N TRP A 50 -3.46 -5.66 -0.43
CA TRP A 50 -3.34 -4.29 -0.91
C TRP A 50 -4.33 -4.03 -2.06
N GLY A 51 -4.91 -2.84 -2.06
CA GLY A 51 -5.69 -2.32 -3.18
C GLY A 51 -4.78 -1.79 -4.29
N PHE A 52 -5.29 -0.83 -5.04
CA PHE A 52 -4.57 -0.25 -6.20
C PHE A 52 -3.50 0.79 -5.84
N ILE A 53 -3.48 1.27 -4.59
CA ILE A 53 -2.50 2.25 -4.14
C ILE A 53 -1.15 1.53 -3.89
N PRO A 54 -0.06 1.91 -4.58
CA PRO A 54 1.22 1.23 -4.42
C PRO A 54 1.88 1.54 -3.07
N HIS A 55 2.39 0.50 -2.42
CA HIS A 55 3.08 0.60 -1.12
C HIS A 55 4.49 0.02 -1.22
N LYS A 56 5.46 0.66 -0.54
CA LYS A 56 6.80 0.11 -0.37
C LYS A 56 6.85 -0.80 0.84
N THR A 57 6.93 -2.11 0.61
CA THR A 57 6.91 -3.15 1.66
C THR A 57 8.31 -3.65 2.02
N SER A 58 9.37 -3.12 1.41
CA SER A 58 10.75 -3.40 1.74
C SER A 58 11.54 -2.10 1.93
N TRP A 59 12.56 -2.13 2.79
CA TRP A 59 13.50 -1.02 2.94
C TRP A 59 14.51 -0.97 1.79
N ASP A 60 14.78 -2.11 1.15
CA ASP A 60 15.85 -2.29 0.19
C ASP A 60 15.41 -3.06 -1.07
N GLY A 61 16.34 -3.26 -2.02
CA GLY A 61 16.11 -4.05 -3.23
C GLY A 61 15.40 -3.31 -4.37
N GLY A 62 15.17 -2.01 -4.20
CA GLY A 62 14.61 -1.12 -5.22
C GLY A 62 13.19 -1.49 -5.66
N LYS A 63 12.74 -0.91 -6.76
CA LYS A 63 11.38 -1.09 -7.30
C LYS A 63 10.99 -2.57 -7.48
N ALA A 64 11.93 -3.41 -7.94
CA ALA A 64 11.70 -4.83 -8.19
C ALA A 64 11.29 -5.62 -6.93
N ARG A 65 11.68 -5.17 -5.74
CA ARG A 65 11.33 -5.79 -4.45
C ARG A 65 10.31 -4.98 -3.65
N ASN A 66 9.59 -4.06 -4.31
CA ASN A 66 8.72 -3.09 -3.64
C ASN A 66 9.46 -2.30 -2.54
N GLY A 67 10.74 -1.98 -2.76
CA GLY A 67 11.57 -1.25 -1.81
C GLY A 67 12.31 -0.07 -2.42
N TYR A 68 13.29 0.43 -1.68
CA TYR A 68 14.15 1.55 -2.07
C TYR A 68 15.54 1.07 -2.53
N PRO A 69 16.28 1.86 -3.32
CA PRO A 69 15.91 3.17 -3.89
C PRO A 69 14.86 3.06 -5.00
N ASP A 70 13.95 4.04 -5.04
CA ASP A 70 12.98 4.25 -6.11
C ASP A 70 12.58 5.74 -6.10
N ALA A 71 13.20 6.51 -7.00
CA ALA A 71 13.00 7.95 -7.08
C ALA A 71 11.61 8.36 -7.59
N GLN A 72 10.90 7.46 -8.27
CA GLN A 72 9.60 7.76 -8.88
C GLN A 72 8.42 7.45 -7.96
N TYR A 73 8.64 6.63 -6.93
CA TYR A 73 7.57 6.12 -6.08
C TYR A 73 6.63 7.19 -5.50
N LEU A 74 7.16 8.26 -4.88
CA LEU A 74 6.31 9.28 -4.26
C LEU A 74 5.47 10.04 -5.31
N HIS A 75 6.02 10.24 -6.51
CA HIS A 75 5.29 10.83 -7.62
C HIS A 75 4.18 9.90 -8.10
N GLU A 76 4.49 8.62 -8.33
CA GLU A 76 3.50 7.59 -8.73
C GLU A 76 2.36 7.45 -7.73
N VAL A 77 2.65 7.46 -6.42
CA VAL A 77 1.59 7.42 -5.40
C VAL A 77 0.73 8.67 -5.44
N SER A 78 1.34 9.84 -5.67
CA SER A 78 0.61 11.12 -5.70
C SER A 78 -0.34 11.27 -6.89
N THR A 79 -0.15 10.52 -7.98
CA THR A 79 -1.08 10.52 -9.12
C THR A 79 -2.28 9.60 -8.91
N VAL A 80 -2.18 8.67 -7.94
CA VAL A 80 -3.25 7.71 -7.61
C VAL A 80 -4.12 8.22 -6.44
N LEU A 81 -3.55 8.99 -5.51
CA LEU A 81 -4.21 9.54 -4.31
C LEU A 81 -4.95 10.86 -4.56
#